data_AF-A0A4U2Q8C7-F1
#
_entry.id   AF-A0A4U2Q8C7-F1
#
_cell.length_a   1.000
_cell.length_b   1.000
_cell.length_c   1.000
_cell.angle_alpha   90.00
_cell.angle_beta   90.00
_cell.angle_gamma   90.00
#
_symmetry.space_group_name_H-M   'P 1'
#
loop_
_entity.id
_entity.type
_entity.pdbx_description
1 polymer ?
#
loop_
_entity_poly.entity_id
_entity_poly.type
_entity_poly.pdbx_seq_one_letter_code
_entity_poly.pdbx_strand_id
1 'polypeptide(L)'
;MSKFKRIHLVVMDSVGIGEAPDAAQFDDYDVDTLGHIARERGGLNMPNMGKLGLSNIRSIEGVQAAEKPLAYYTKMQEASNGKDTMTGHWEIMGLNIAVPFRVFPNGFPDELIQRIEEHTGRKVIGNKPASGTEIIDELGEEHVKTGALIIYTSADSVLQIAAHEEVVPLKELYEICEFCRKITLEDPYMLGRIIARPFLGEAGNFSRTSNRHDYALKPFGRTTMNELKDAGLDVIALGKISDIYDGEGVTKAVRTVSNMDGMDKLVATLDEDFTGLSFLNLVDFDAVYGHRRDPQGYGQALDDYDARLPEVFAKMTDEDLLIITADHGNDPTYRGTDHTREYVPLLAYSPRFTAGGKELAVRKTFADIGATVADNFGVKLPKHGTSFLAELQ
;
A
#
# COMPACT_ATOMS: atom_id res chain seq x y z
N MET A 1 -29.65 -3.25 11.34
CA MET A 1 -28.98 -4.54 11.04
C MET A 1 -28.11 -4.91 12.22
N SER A 2 -27.88 -6.21 12.43
CA SER A 2 -26.83 -6.65 13.34
C SER A 2 -25.48 -6.20 12.79
N LYS A 3 -24.70 -5.50 13.61
CA LYS A 3 -23.33 -5.10 13.29
C LYS A 3 -22.46 -6.36 13.12
N PHE A 4 -21.36 -6.23 12.40
CA PHE A 4 -20.30 -7.23 12.36
C PHE A 4 -19.40 -7.07 13.57
N LYS A 5 -18.98 -8.18 14.18
CA LYS A 5 -18.03 -8.19 15.29
C LYS A 5 -16.61 -7.92 14.78
N ARG A 6 -16.27 -8.49 13.62
CA ARG A 6 -14.95 -8.36 13.00
C ARG A 6 -15.10 -7.90 11.56
N ILE A 7 -14.28 -6.94 11.17
CA ILE A 7 -14.09 -6.58 9.76
C ILE A 7 -12.67 -6.96 9.38
N HIS A 8 -12.51 -7.70 8.29
CA HIS A 8 -11.24 -8.07 7.69
C HIS A 8 -11.11 -7.26 6.40
N LEU A 9 -10.21 -6.27 6.39
CA LEU A 9 -9.91 -5.46 5.21
C LEU A 9 -8.62 -5.95 4.58
N VAL A 10 -8.68 -6.32 3.31
CA VAL A 10 -7.53 -6.75 2.50
C VAL A 10 -7.33 -5.75 1.38
N VAL A 11 -6.18 -5.09 1.37
CA VAL A 11 -5.70 -4.29 0.24
C VAL A 11 -4.73 -5.16 -0.57
N MET A 12 -5.10 -5.44 -1.80
CA MET A 12 -4.24 -6.00 -2.83
C MET A 12 -3.50 -4.82 -3.46
N ASP A 13 -2.34 -4.46 -2.88
CA ASP A 13 -1.58 -3.25 -3.20
C ASP A 13 -1.40 -3.11 -4.72
N SER A 14 -1.80 -1.97 -5.27
CA SER A 14 -1.75 -1.64 -6.71
C SER A 14 -2.63 -2.43 -7.70
N VAL A 15 -3.55 -3.30 -7.26
CA VAL A 15 -4.41 -4.10 -8.16
C VAL A 15 -5.59 -3.27 -8.69
N GLY A 16 -5.29 -2.35 -9.61
CA GLY A 16 -6.27 -1.49 -10.30
C GLY A 16 -7.21 -2.24 -11.26
N ILE A 17 -8.36 -1.65 -11.57
CA ILE A 17 -9.39 -2.21 -12.47
C ILE A 17 -9.75 -1.30 -13.65
N GLY A 18 -8.78 -0.50 -14.11
CA GLY A 18 -8.90 0.39 -15.27
C GLY A 18 -8.85 1.86 -14.92
N GLU A 19 -8.44 2.67 -15.90
CA GLU A 19 -8.24 4.12 -15.79
C GLU A 19 -9.36 4.86 -15.05
N ALA A 20 -8.97 5.76 -14.14
CA ALA A 20 -9.89 6.66 -13.48
C ALA A 20 -10.25 7.86 -14.40
N PRO A 21 -11.35 8.57 -14.13
CA PRO A 21 -11.79 9.70 -14.97
C PRO A 21 -10.78 10.85 -15.07
N ASP A 22 -9.87 10.96 -14.10
CA ASP A 22 -8.83 11.98 -14.00
C ASP A 22 -7.42 11.47 -14.36
N ALA A 23 -7.29 10.24 -14.88
CA ALA A 23 -6.00 9.61 -15.19
C ALA A 23 -5.10 10.47 -16.09
N ALA A 24 -5.67 11.18 -17.06
CA ALA A 24 -4.92 12.09 -17.94
C ALA A 24 -4.16 13.21 -17.19
N GLN A 25 -4.62 13.61 -16.00
CA GLN A 25 -3.92 14.60 -15.15
C GLN A 25 -2.63 14.05 -14.55
N PHE A 26 -2.50 12.72 -14.48
CA PHE A 26 -1.35 11.98 -13.98
C PHE A 26 -0.47 11.40 -15.10
N ASP A 27 -0.72 11.81 -16.35
CA ASP A 27 -0.08 11.28 -17.56
C ASP A 27 -0.31 9.76 -17.76
N ASP A 28 -1.42 9.27 -17.21
CA ASP A 28 -1.87 7.88 -17.32
C ASP A 28 -3.04 7.81 -18.32
N TYR A 29 -2.87 7.01 -19.37
CA TYR A 29 -3.82 6.83 -20.48
C TYR A 29 -3.92 5.36 -20.84
N ASP A 30 -5.13 4.85 -21.03
CA ASP A 30 -5.39 3.44 -21.38
C ASP A 30 -4.77 2.46 -20.36
N VAL A 31 -4.58 2.88 -19.11
CA VAL A 31 -4.05 2.03 -18.04
C VAL A 31 -5.11 1.07 -17.54
N ASP A 32 -4.74 -0.19 -17.36
CA ASP A 32 -5.66 -1.24 -16.94
C ASP A 32 -4.92 -2.41 -16.29
N THR A 33 -4.60 -2.30 -15.00
CA THR A 33 -3.77 -3.28 -14.30
C THR A 33 -4.34 -4.71 -14.45
N LEU A 34 -5.54 -4.99 -13.95
CA LEU A 34 -6.14 -6.33 -14.05
C LEU A 34 -6.40 -6.78 -15.49
N GLY A 35 -6.92 -5.89 -16.35
CA GLY A 35 -7.27 -6.25 -17.71
C GLY A 35 -6.05 -6.55 -18.58
N HIS A 36 -4.98 -5.76 -18.46
CA HIS A 36 -3.75 -5.99 -19.20
C HIS A 36 -2.99 -7.21 -18.70
N ILE A 37 -2.92 -7.45 -17.40
CA ILE A 37 -2.35 -8.71 -16.88
C ILE A 37 -3.09 -9.91 -17.47
N ALA A 38 -4.43 -9.88 -17.46
CA ALA A 38 -5.24 -10.97 -17.99
C ALA A 38 -4.98 -11.18 -19.49
N ARG A 39 -4.92 -10.11 -20.27
CA ARG A 39 -4.58 -10.17 -21.71
C ARG A 39 -3.20 -10.78 -21.96
N GLU A 40 -2.16 -10.29 -21.27
CA GLU A 40 -0.78 -10.76 -21.47
C GLU A 40 -0.58 -12.23 -21.05
N ARG A 41 -1.43 -12.75 -20.16
CA ARG A 41 -1.43 -14.17 -19.76
C ARG A 41 -2.35 -15.08 -20.57
N GLY A 42 -3.19 -14.52 -21.46
CA GLY A 42 -4.24 -15.27 -22.15
C GLY A 42 -5.34 -15.77 -21.19
N GLY A 43 -5.58 -15.01 -20.12
CA GLY A 43 -6.53 -15.26 -19.05
C GLY A 43 -5.90 -15.43 -17.68
N LEU A 44 -6.54 -14.85 -16.65
CA LEU A 44 -6.24 -15.09 -15.24
C LEU A 44 -7.03 -16.30 -14.69
N ASN A 45 -6.47 -17.00 -13.70
CA ASN A 45 -7.16 -18.09 -13.01
C ASN A 45 -7.51 -17.68 -11.57
N MET A 46 -8.54 -16.86 -11.45
CA MET A 46 -9.04 -16.37 -10.15
C MET A 46 -10.51 -16.78 -9.89
N PRO A 47 -10.82 -18.09 -9.80
CA PRO A 47 -12.18 -18.57 -9.66
C PRO A 47 -12.88 -18.12 -8.37
N ASN A 48 -12.14 -17.86 -7.28
CA ASN A 48 -12.74 -17.44 -6.02
C ASN A 48 -13.15 -15.96 -6.06
N MET A 49 -12.30 -15.08 -6.57
CA MET A 49 -12.63 -13.69 -6.86
C MET A 49 -13.75 -13.57 -7.90
N GLY A 50 -13.76 -14.45 -8.91
CA GLY A 50 -14.89 -14.58 -9.85
C GLY A 50 -16.22 -14.87 -9.14
N LYS A 51 -16.24 -15.85 -8.21
CA LYS A 51 -17.44 -16.14 -7.38
C LYS A 51 -17.85 -14.97 -6.48
N LEU A 52 -16.90 -14.21 -5.95
CA LEU A 52 -17.21 -13.00 -5.18
C LEU A 52 -17.86 -11.93 -6.05
N GLY A 53 -17.54 -11.87 -7.34
CA GLY A 53 -18.14 -10.93 -8.30
C GLY A 53 -17.13 -10.00 -8.97
N LEU A 54 -15.84 -10.33 -8.98
CA LEU A 54 -14.81 -9.48 -9.60
C LEU A 54 -15.15 -9.17 -11.07
N SER A 55 -15.48 -10.19 -11.86
CA SER A 55 -15.87 -10.02 -13.26
C SER A 55 -17.28 -9.44 -13.47
N ASN A 56 -18.06 -9.26 -12.40
CA ASN A 56 -19.32 -8.50 -12.43
C ASN A 56 -19.08 -6.99 -12.33
N ILE A 57 -17.94 -6.55 -11.79
CA ILE A 57 -17.51 -5.14 -11.81
C ILE A 57 -17.08 -4.75 -13.23
N ARG A 58 -16.27 -5.61 -13.85
CA ARG A 58 -15.78 -5.48 -15.23
C ARG A 58 -15.31 -6.84 -15.73
N SER A 59 -15.60 -7.18 -16.98
CA SER A 59 -15.13 -8.45 -17.56
C SER A 59 -13.60 -8.51 -17.59
N ILE A 60 -13.02 -9.55 -16.98
CA ILE A 60 -11.58 -9.84 -16.97
C ILE A 60 -11.36 -11.19 -17.65
N GLU A 61 -10.42 -11.25 -18.59
CA GLU A 61 -10.14 -12.48 -19.34
C GLU A 61 -9.74 -13.63 -18.39
N GLY A 62 -10.32 -14.82 -18.58
CA GLY A 62 -10.09 -16.00 -17.72
C GLY A 62 -10.91 -16.03 -16.42
N VAL A 63 -11.44 -14.90 -15.95
CA VAL A 63 -12.27 -14.83 -14.72
C VAL A 63 -13.75 -14.73 -15.10
N GLN A 64 -14.52 -15.78 -14.80
CA GLN A 64 -15.95 -15.80 -15.13
C GLN A 64 -16.77 -14.88 -14.20
N ALA A 65 -17.71 -14.12 -14.77
CA ALA A 65 -18.70 -13.40 -13.99
C ALA A 65 -19.65 -14.39 -13.29
N ALA A 66 -19.94 -14.14 -12.02
CA ALA A 66 -20.86 -14.98 -11.26
C ALA A 66 -22.31 -14.62 -11.59
N GLU A 67 -23.15 -15.61 -11.88
CA GLU A 67 -24.60 -15.42 -12.03
C GLU A 67 -25.24 -14.96 -10.71
N LYS A 68 -24.73 -15.48 -9.59
CA LYS A 68 -25.11 -15.11 -8.22
C LYS A 68 -23.85 -14.80 -7.40
N PRO A 69 -23.34 -13.57 -7.46
CA PRO A 69 -22.14 -13.15 -6.73
C PRO A 69 -22.30 -13.38 -5.22
N LEU A 70 -21.24 -13.87 -4.58
CA LEU A 70 -21.22 -14.07 -3.12
C LEU A 70 -21.04 -12.74 -2.37
N ALA A 71 -20.36 -11.77 -2.96
CA ALA A 71 -20.12 -10.46 -2.37
C ALA A 71 -21.01 -9.40 -2.99
N TYR A 72 -21.22 -8.32 -2.25
CA TYR A 72 -21.55 -7.04 -2.86
C TYR A 72 -20.32 -6.53 -3.59
N TYR A 73 -20.52 -5.91 -4.76
CA TYR A 73 -19.40 -5.56 -5.64
C TYR A 73 -19.60 -4.20 -6.29
N THR A 74 -18.51 -3.46 -6.45
CA THR A 74 -18.45 -2.23 -7.25
C THR A 74 -16.98 -1.86 -7.46
N LYS A 75 -16.70 -0.66 -7.93
CA LYS A 75 -15.36 -0.06 -7.93
C LYS A 75 -15.36 1.27 -7.19
N MET A 76 -14.19 1.72 -6.78
CA MET A 76 -14.00 2.99 -6.10
C MET A 76 -13.10 3.92 -6.92
N GLN A 77 -13.45 5.19 -6.92
CA GLN A 77 -12.64 6.28 -7.46
C GLN A 77 -11.89 6.95 -6.32
N GLU A 78 -10.59 7.20 -6.51
CA GLU A 78 -9.78 7.98 -5.58
C GLU A 78 -10.16 9.47 -5.67
N ALA A 79 -10.37 10.12 -4.53
CA ALA A 79 -10.74 11.53 -4.45
C ALA A 79 -9.56 12.45 -4.11
N SER A 80 -8.46 11.90 -3.64
CA SER A 80 -7.22 12.60 -3.31
C SER A 80 -6.40 12.89 -4.57
N ASN A 81 -5.54 13.90 -4.51
CA ASN A 81 -4.75 14.39 -5.65
C ASN A 81 -3.38 13.69 -5.78
N GLY A 82 -3.23 12.49 -5.23
CA GLY A 82 -2.03 11.63 -5.35
C GLY A 82 -2.43 10.23 -5.79
N LYS A 83 -1.46 9.43 -6.22
CA LYS A 83 -1.63 8.02 -6.64
C LYS A 83 -0.63 7.08 -5.96
N ASP A 84 -0.06 7.52 -4.84
CA ASP A 84 0.90 6.77 -4.04
C ASP A 84 0.20 5.98 -2.92
N THR A 85 0.88 4.95 -2.42
CA THR A 85 0.36 4.05 -1.37
C THR A 85 -0.11 4.78 -0.11
N MET A 86 0.59 5.84 0.33
CA MET A 86 0.19 6.55 1.54
C MET A 86 -1.11 7.31 1.31
N THR A 87 -1.24 8.02 0.18
CA THR A 87 -2.47 8.71 -0.20
C THR A 87 -3.66 7.77 -0.27
N GLY A 88 -3.54 6.67 -1.03
CA GLY A 88 -4.63 5.71 -1.22
C GLY A 88 -5.09 5.08 0.09
N HIS A 89 -4.15 4.59 0.91
CA HIS A 89 -4.48 4.04 2.24
C HIS A 89 -5.08 5.10 3.17
N TRP A 90 -4.48 6.29 3.27
CA TRP A 90 -5.01 7.34 4.14
C TRP A 90 -6.43 7.76 3.74
N GLU A 91 -6.73 7.78 2.45
CA GLU A 91 -8.09 7.96 1.95
C GLU A 91 -9.01 6.81 2.36
N ILE A 92 -8.61 5.54 2.19
CA ILE A 92 -9.36 4.35 2.64
C ILE A 92 -9.83 4.51 4.10
N MET A 93 -8.99 5.07 4.97
CA MET A 93 -9.31 5.27 6.39
C MET A 93 -9.90 6.65 6.73
N GLY A 94 -10.38 7.40 5.75
CA GLY A 94 -11.28 8.53 5.95
C GLY A 94 -10.67 9.92 5.77
N LEU A 95 -9.43 10.01 5.28
CA LEU A 95 -8.79 11.30 4.95
C LEU A 95 -9.07 11.70 3.50
N ASN A 96 -8.71 12.93 3.14
CA ASN A 96 -8.63 13.40 1.76
C ASN A 96 -7.33 14.19 1.63
N ILE A 97 -6.45 13.76 0.74
CA ILE A 97 -5.11 14.32 0.60
C ILE A 97 -5.09 15.25 -0.61
N ALA A 98 -5.21 16.54 -0.33
CA ALA A 98 -5.28 17.57 -1.37
C ALA A 98 -3.91 17.86 -2.03
N VAL A 99 -2.82 17.65 -1.30
CA VAL A 99 -1.44 17.88 -1.76
C VAL A 99 -0.74 16.53 -1.87
N PRO A 100 -0.38 16.07 -3.09
CA PRO A 100 0.33 14.81 -3.26
C PRO A 100 1.74 14.86 -2.68
N PHE A 101 2.27 13.70 -2.32
CA PHE A 101 3.68 13.58 -2.01
C PHE A 101 4.55 13.79 -3.25
N ARG A 102 5.72 14.40 -3.08
CA ARG A 102 6.61 14.69 -4.22
C ARG A 102 7.50 13.50 -4.54
N VAL A 103 7.66 13.24 -5.83
CA VAL A 103 8.67 12.32 -6.38
C VAL A 103 9.80 13.10 -7.03
N PHE A 104 10.99 12.50 -7.11
CA PHE A 104 12.23 13.17 -7.53
C PHE A 104 12.96 12.38 -8.64
N PRO A 105 12.38 12.26 -9.85
CA PRO A 105 12.93 11.42 -10.93
C PRO A 105 14.31 11.89 -11.43
N ASN A 106 14.67 13.14 -11.18
CA ASN A 106 15.97 13.72 -11.54
C ASN A 106 16.86 13.98 -10.31
N GLY A 107 16.58 13.30 -9.19
CA GLY A 107 17.23 13.57 -7.91
C GLY A 107 16.60 14.73 -7.13
N PHE A 108 17.08 14.91 -5.91
CA PHE A 108 16.68 15.99 -5.01
C PHE A 108 17.30 17.32 -5.46
N PRO A 109 16.61 18.46 -5.23
CA PRO A 109 17.15 19.79 -5.55
C PRO A 109 18.44 20.10 -4.80
N ASP A 110 19.35 20.82 -5.44
CA ASP A 110 20.66 21.19 -4.90
C ASP A 110 20.58 21.87 -3.52
N GLU A 111 19.55 22.70 -3.30
CA GLU A 111 19.31 23.36 -2.02
C GLU A 111 19.05 22.36 -0.88
N LEU A 112 18.28 21.30 -1.14
CA LEU A 112 18.04 20.24 -0.15
C LEU A 112 19.34 19.48 0.14
N ILE A 113 20.10 19.14 -0.90
CA ILE A 113 21.38 18.45 -0.76
C ILE A 113 22.37 19.29 0.04
N GLN A 114 22.53 20.57 -0.31
CA GLN A 114 23.43 21.50 0.38
C GLN A 114 23.07 21.61 1.87
N ARG A 115 21.78 21.70 2.20
CA ARG A 115 21.32 21.78 3.59
C ARG A 115 21.66 20.51 4.39
N ILE A 116 21.65 19.34 3.75
CA ILE A 116 22.09 18.08 4.35
C ILE A 116 23.61 18.07 4.54
N GLU A 117 24.38 18.49 3.54
CA GLU A 117 25.84 18.58 3.65
C GLU A 117 26.28 19.54 4.77
N GLU A 118 25.65 20.71 4.87
CA GLU A 118 25.95 21.72 5.89
C GLU A 118 25.64 21.22 7.30
N HIS A 119 24.54 20.48 7.49
CA HIS A 119 24.17 19.93 8.80
C HIS A 119 25.09 18.79 9.22
N THR A 120 25.45 17.92 8.29
CA THR A 120 26.19 16.68 8.57
C THR A 120 27.71 16.84 8.50
N GLY A 121 28.20 17.87 7.82
CA GLY A 121 29.62 18.02 7.49
C GLY A 121 30.14 16.98 6.49
N ARG A 122 29.25 16.18 5.88
CA ARG A 122 29.58 15.13 4.92
C ARG A 122 29.10 15.52 3.53
N LYS A 123 29.87 15.19 2.50
CA LYS A 123 29.43 15.34 1.11
C LYS A 123 28.33 14.34 0.77
N VAL A 124 27.50 14.67 -0.21
CA VAL A 124 26.48 13.77 -0.75
C VAL A 124 26.90 13.27 -2.14
N ILE A 125 26.76 11.97 -2.36
CA ILE A 125 26.97 11.32 -3.66
C ILE A 125 25.72 10.52 -4.07
N GLY A 126 25.55 10.30 -5.38
CA GLY A 126 24.40 9.60 -5.96
C GLY A 126 23.32 10.56 -6.47
N ASN A 127 22.47 11.05 -5.58
CA ASN A 127 21.33 11.94 -5.83
C ASN A 127 20.52 11.60 -7.09
N LYS A 128 20.12 10.33 -7.24
CA LYS A 128 19.35 9.85 -8.40
C LYS A 128 18.40 8.71 -8.01
N PRO A 129 17.40 8.38 -8.84
CA PRO A 129 16.67 7.13 -8.70
C PRO A 129 17.60 5.93 -8.93
N ALA A 130 17.59 4.96 -8.03
CA ALA A 130 18.39 3.74 -8.18
C ALA A 130 17.86 2.60 -7.28
N SER A 131 18.16 1.36 -7.66
CA SER A 131 17.99 0.26 -6.71
C SER A 131 19.03 0.34 -5.59
N GLY A 132 18.66 -0.10 -4.38
CA GLY A 132 19.59 -0.06 -3.24
C GLY A 132 20.83 -0.93 -3.42
N THR A 133 20.76 -2.00 -4.23
CA THR A 133 21.92 -2.84 -4.55
C THR A 133 22.83 -2.11 -5.55
N GLU A 134 22.26 -1.63 -6.65
CA GLU A 134 22.99 -0.91 -7.70
C GLU A 134 23.74 0.31 -7.18
N ILE A 135 23.09 1.15 -6.36
CA ILE A 135 23.72 2.38 -5.86
C ILE A 135 24.86 2.10 -4.87
N ILE A 136 24.76 1.00 -4.11
CA ILE A 136 25.81 0.59 -3.17
C ILE A 136 26.96 -0.05 -3.94
N ASP A 137 26.69 -0.85 -4.97
CA ASP A 137 27.72 -1.41 -5.84
C ASP A 137 28.48 -0.30 -6.61
N GLU A 138 27.76 0.74 -7.06
CA GLU A 138 28.33 1.88 -7.78
C GLU A 138 29.16 2.81 -6.87
N LEU A 139 28.63 3.17 -5.69
CA LEU A 139 29.17 4.27 -4.87
C LEU A 139 29.72 3.84 -3.51
N GLY A 140 29.57 2.56 -3.14
CA GLY A 140 29.98 2.06 -1.83
C GLY A 140 31.48 2.20 -1.56
N GLU A 141 32.33 1.98 -2.56
CA GLU A 141 33.78 2.13 -2.42
C GLU A 141 34.18 3.61 -2.21
N GLU A 142 33.53 4.55 -2.92
CA GLU A 142 33.75 5.98 -2.74
C GLU A 142 33.28 6.44 -1.35
N HIS A 143 32.10 5.99 -0.92
CA HIS A 143 31.59 6.22 0.43
C HIS A 143 32.59 5.77 1.49
N VAL A 144 33.11 4.55 1.39
CA VAL A 144 34.05 4.02 2.38
C VAL A 144 35.34 4.82 2.46
N LYS A 145 35.85 5.32 1.32
CA LYS A 145 37.08 6.12 1.26
C LYS A 145 36.91 7.54 1.78
N THR A 146 35.74 8.14 1.58
CA THR A 146 35.53 9.59 1.78
C THR A 146 34.65 9.92 2.98
N GLY A 147 33.79 8.99 3.41
CA GLY A 147 32.72 9.23 4.37
C GLY A 147 31.54 10.04 3.82
N ALA A 148 31.45 10.26 2.50
CA ALA A 148 30.33 10.95 1.86
C ALA A 148 29.04 10.11 1.90
N LEU A 149 27.89 10.70 2.19
CA LEU A 149 26.61 10.00 2.28
C LEU A 149 26.10 9.63 0.88
N ILE A 150 25.70 8.37 0.69
CA ILE A 150 25.00 7.95 -0.53
C ILE A 150 23.52 8.28 -0.34
N ILE A 151 23.04 9.31 -1.04
CA ILE A 151 21.62 9.68 -1.03
C ILE A 151 21.00 9.30 -2.37
N TYR A 152 19.86 8.63 -2.34
CA TYR A 152 19.15 8.19 -3.54
C TYR A 152 17.64 8.10 -3.29
N THR A 153 16.86 7.93 -4.36
CA THR A 153 15.38 7.80 -4.32
C THR A 153 14.92 6.55 -5.07
N SER A 154 13.64 6.20 -4.97
CA SER A 154 12.94 5.26 -5.87
C SER A 154 11.94 6.03 -6.76
N ALA A 155 11.03 5.29 -7.40
CA ALA A 155 9.85 5.87 -8.05
C ALA A 155 8.90 6.52 -7.03
N ASP A 156 8.92 6.04 -5.78
CA ASP A 156 8.11 6.57 -4.68
C ASP A 156 8.66 7.88 -4.10
N SER A 157 7.82 8.52 -3.28
CA SER A 157 8.20 9.68 -2.46
C SER A 157 9.09 9.29 -1.26
N VAL A 158 10.34 8.91 -1.54
CA VAL A 158 11.30 8.49 -0.51
C VAL A 158 12.67 9.13 -0.66
N LEU A 159 13.33 9.44 0.46
CA LEU A 159 14.77 9.73 0.49
C LEU A 159 15.48 8.63 1.27
N GLN A 160 16.41 7.96 0.61
CA GLN A 160 17.15 6.84 1.17
C GLN A 160 18.60 7.26 1.38
N ILE A 161 19.16 6.93 2.56
CA ILE A 161 20.53 7.27 2.93
C ILE A 161 21.28 5.96 3.20
N ALA A 162 22.17 5.58 2.29
CA ALA A 162 23.03 4.42 2.48
C ALA A 162 24.38 4.84 3.05
N ALA A 163 24.83 4.10 4.06
CA ALA A 163 26.14 4.31 4.67
C ALA A 163 26.70 2.99 5.23
N HIS A 164 28.01 2.81 5.10
CA HIS A 164 28.74 1.68 5.65
C HIS A 164 28.84 1.83 7.17
N GLU A 165 28.41 0.82 7.93
CA GLU A 165 28.26 0.94 9.40
C GLU A 165 29.59 1.23 10.12
N GLU A 166 30.72 0.83 9.54
CA GLU A 166 32.06 1.11 10.09
C GLU A 166 32.59 2.52 9.77
N VAL A 167 31.93 3.25 8.87
CA VAL A 167 32.33 4.61 8.43
C VAL A 167 31.37 5.67 8.98
N VAL A 168 30.07 5.37 8.98
CA VAL A 168 29.03 6.17 9.63
C VAL A 168 28.31 5.24 10.62
N PRO A 169 28.61 5.36 11.94
CA PRO A 169 27.95 4.54 12.94
C PRO A 169 26.42 4.68 12.87
N LEU A 170 25.70 3.60 13.14
CA LEU A 170 24.23 3.56 13.05
C LEU A 170 23.53 4.73 13.76
N LYS A 171 24.02 5.08 14.96
CA LYS A 171 23.47 6.21 15.71
C LYS A 171 23.54 7.52 14.93
N GLU A 172 24.68 7.78 14.28
CA GLU A 172 24.87 8.96 13.44
C GLU A 172 23.97 8.89 12.19
N LEU A 173 23.91 7.72 11.53
CA LEU A 173 23.02 7.53 10.37
C LEU A 173 21.55 7.82 10.72
N TYR A 174 21.10 7.38 11.89
CA TYR A 174 19.74 7.63 12.37
C TYR A 174 19.49 9.11 12.68
N GLU A 175 20.42 9.79 13.36
CA GLU A 175 20.35 11.23 13.61
C GLU A 175 20.28 12.03 12.29
N ILE A 176 21.04 11.61 11.26
CA ILE A 176 20.99 12.20 9.92
C ILE A 176 19.60 11.98 9.29
N CYS A 177 19.07 10.77 9.34
CA CYS A 177 17.74 10.48 8.80
C CYS A 177 16.63 11.26 9.53
N GLU A 178 16.71 11.42 10.85
CA GLU A 178 15.79 12.25 11.63
C GLU A 178 15.86 13.72 11.21
N PHE A 179 17.07 14.24 10.96
CA PHE A 179 17.24 15.59 10.43
C PHE A 179 16.61 15.72 9.04
N CYS A 180 16.93 14.82 8.12
CA CYS A 180 16.33 14.78 6.79
C CYS A 180 14.80 14.73 6.87
N ARG A 181 14.25 13.96 7.83
CA ARG A 181 12.81 13.89 8.05
C ARG A 181 12.23 15.23 8.44
N LYS A 182 12.84 15.95 9.39
CA LYS A 182 12.39 17.26 9.87
C LYS A 182 12.37 18.32 8.76
N ILE A 183 13.34 18.30 7.84
CA ILE A 183 13.45 19.30 6.77
C ILE A 183 12.61 18.98 5.52
N THR A 184 11.92 17.84 5.50
CA THR A 184 11.12 17.34 4.36
C THR A 184 9.65 17.10 4.73
N LEU A 185 9.17 17.70 5.83
CA LEU A 185 7.77 17.56 6.28
C LEU A 185 6.79 18.41 5.46
N GLU A 186 7.29 19.46 4.82
CA GLU A 186 6.49 20.50 4.17
C GLU A 186 6.99 20.76 2.75
N ASP A 187 6.19 21.47 1.95
CA ASP A 187 6.64 22.00 0.67
C ASP A 187 7.87 22.91 0.85
N PRO A 188 8.81 22.91 -0.11
CA PRO A 188 8.75 22.26 -1.42
C PRO A 188 9.31 20.82 -1.46
N TYR A 189 9.58 20.19 -0.32
CA TYR A 189 10.26 18.88 -0.24
C TYR A 189 9.48 17.81 0.51
N MET A 190 8.15 17.89 0.51
CA MET A 190 7.29 16.95 1.24
C MET A 190 7.51 15.51 0.74
N LEU A 191 8.18 14.71 1.57
CA LEU A 191 8.52 13.32 1.27
C LEU A 191 7.68 12.36 2.12
N GLY A 192 7.17 11.28 1.55
CA GLY A 192 6.44 10.26 2.29
C GLY A 192 7.30 9.60 3.38
N ARG A 193 8.56 9.26 3.06
CA ARG A 193 9.44 8.52 3.98
C ARG A 193 10.93 8.84 3.82
N ILE A 194 11.66 8.84 4.94
CA ILE A 194 13.13 8.78 4.95
C ILE A 194 13.55 7.37 5.39
N ILE A 195 14.54 6.77 4.72
CA ILE A 195 14.96 5.39 5.00
C ILE A 195 16.47 5.32 5.22
N ALA A 196 16.88 4.86 6.40
CA ALA A 196 18.26 4.47 6.69
C ALA A 196 18.56 3.12 6.02
N ARG A 197 19.63 3.08 5.21
CA ARG A 197 20.07 1.90 4.46
C ARG A 197 21.51 1.52 4.84
N PRO A 198 21.74 1.09 6.08
CA PRO A 198 23.07 0.66 6.49
C PRO A 198 23.52 -0.58 5.69
N PHE A 199 24.83 -0.65 5.43
CA PHE A 199 25.46 -1.78 4.76
C PHE A 199 26.83 -2.11 5.36
N LEU A 200 27.30 -3.31 5.07
CA LEU A 200 28.61 -3.85 5.45
C LEU A 200 29.27 -4.52 4.24
N GLY A 201 30.54 -4.88 4.37
CA GLY A 201 31.29 -5.65 3.37
C GLY A 201 32.41 -4.83 2.75
N GLU A 202 32.90 -5.30 1.60
CA GLU A 202 34.01 -4.67 0.89
C GLU A 202 33.63 -4.41 -0.57
N ALA A 203 34.44 -3.62 -1.29
CA ALA A 203 34.19 -3.31 -2.69
C ALA A 203 34.01 -4.60 -3.52
N GLY A 204 32.89 -4.68 -4.25
CA GLY A 204 32.48 -5.87 -5.01
C GLY A 204 31.73 -6.94 -4.21
N ASN A 205 31.54 -6.76 -2.90
CA ASN A 205 30.76 -7.66 -2.05
C ASN A 205 30.11 -6.91 -0.87
N PHE A 206 29.41 -5.81 -1.15
CA PHE A 206 28.63 -5.11 -0.15
C PHE A 206 27.28 -5.80 0.10
N SER A 207 26.75 -5.65 1.31
CA SER A 207 25.46 -6.21 1.69
C SER A 207 24.75 -5.29 2.67
N ARG A 208 23.48 -4.96 2.37
CA ARG A 208 22.62 -4.22 3.28
C ARG A 208 22.38 -5.03 4.56
N THR A 209 22.34 -4.35 5.70
CA THR A 209 22.10 -5.00 6.98
C THR A 209 20.61 -4.96 7.36
N SER A 210 20.26 -5.68 8.42
CA SER A 210 18.92 -5.64 9.02
C SER A 210 18.67 -4.38 9.86
N ASN A 211 19.66 -3.51 10.04
CA ASN A 211 19.56 -2.28 10.85
C ASN A 211 18.84 -1.13 10.12
N ARG A 212 18.07 -1.45 9.08
CA ARG A 212 17.19 -0.51 8.40
C ARG A 212 16.25 0.17 9.40
N HIS A 213 16.09 1.48 9.27
CA HIS A 213 15.11 2.25 10.01
C HIS A 213 14.38 3.23 9.08
N ASP A 214 13.08 3.38 9.29
CA ASP A 214 12.21 4.17 8.42
C ASP A 214 11.54 5.28 9.23
N TYR A 215 11.49 6.49 8.66
CA TYR A 215 10.87 7.67 9.26
C TYR A 215 9.73 8.13 8.34
N ALA A 216 8.52 7.66 8.61
CA ALA A 216 7.33 7.96 7.83
C ALA A 216 6.67 9.27 8.28
N LEU A 217 5.87 9.87 7.40
CA LEU A 217 4.91 10.89 7.83
C LEU A 217 3.74 10.24 8.55
N LYS A 218 3.29 10.89 9.62
CA LYS A 218 1.98 10.60 10.22
C LYS A 218 0.87 11.02 9.25
N PRO A 219 -0.26 10.30 9.21
CA PRO A 219 -1.46 10.78 8.54
C PRO A 219 -1.79 12.23 8.91
N PHE A 220 -2.16 13.07 7.93
CA PHE A 220 -2.46 14.51 8.13
C PHE A 220 -3.77 14.80 8.89
N GLY A 221 -4.29 13.80 9.59
CA GLY A 221 -5.49 13.86 10.39
C GLY A 221 -5.71 12.53 11.09
N ARG A 222 -6.62 12.54 12.06
CA ARG A 222 -7.06 11.30 12.71
C ARG A 222 -7.82 10.44 11.71
N THR A 223 -7.43 9.18 11.64
CA THR A 223 -8.03 8.18 10.76
C THR A 223 -9.11 7.39 11.50
N THR A 224 -9.90 6.61 10.76
CA THR A 224 -10.86 5.66 11.36
C THR A 224 -10.16 4.68 12.32
N MET A 225 -8.91 4.29 12.04
CA MET A 225 -8.12 3.43 12.95
C MET A 225 -7.89 4.11 14.31
N ASN A 226 -7.61 5.41 14.34
CA ASN A 226 -7.49 6.15 15.61
C ASN A 226 -8.81 6.10 16.40
N GLU A 227 -9.95 6.29 15.72
CA GLU A 227 -11.26 6.29 16.38
C GLU A 227 -11.64 4.90 16.92
N LEU A 228 -11.27 3.81 16.22
CA LEU A 228 -11.45 2.44 16.71
C LEU A 228 -10.62 2.18 17.97
N LYS A 229 -9.32 2.49 17.91
CA LYS A 229 -8.40 2.29 19.04
C LYS A 229 -8.84 3.07 20.27
N ASP A 230 -9.21 4.33 20.10
CA ASP A 230 -9.64 5.18 21.22
C ASP A 230 -10.97 4.73 21.84
N ALA A 231 -11.78 3.98 21.09
CA ALA A 231 -12.99 3.31 21.57
C ALA A 231 -12.71 1.94 22.24
N GLY A 232 -11.44 1.52 22.35
CA GLY A 232 -11.04 0.25 22.95
C GLY A 232 -11.27 -0.97 22.06
N LEU A 233 -11.39 -0.77 20.74
CA LEU A 233 -11.52 -1.85 19.76
C LEU A 233 -10.16 -2.27 19.22
N ASP A 234 -10.07 -3.51 18.78
CA ASP A 234 -8.85 -4.06 18.20
C ASP A 234 -8.60 -3.51 16.79
N VAL A 235 -7.36 -3.12 16.51
CA VAL A 235 -6.87 -2.74 15.18
C VAL A 235 -5.58 -3.49 14.92
N ILE A 236 -5.73 -4.64 14.28
CA ILE A 236 -4.66 -5.58 13.97
C ILE A 236 -4.13 -5.25 12.57
N ALA A 237 -2.95 -4.63 12.50
CA ALA A 237 -2.26 -4.28 11.27
C ALA A 237 -1.35 -5.45 10.82
N LEU A 238 -1.58 -5.96 9.62
CA LEU A 238 -0.83 -7.05 9.01
C LEU A 238 -0.02 -6.53 7.81
N GLY A 239 1.27 -6.87 7.75
CA GLY A 239 2.19 -6.42 6.71
C GLY A 239 2.60 -4.96 6.89
N LYS A 240 2.58 -4.18 5.81
CA LYS A 240 3.05 -2.78 5.81
C LYS A 240 2.08 -1.78 6.44
N ILE A 241 0.88 -2.20 6.87
CA ILE A 241 -0.15 -1.28 7.38
C ILE A 241 0.37 -0.40 8.52
N SER A 242 1.05 -0.96 9.53
CA SER A 242 1.58 -0.14 10.63
C SER A 242 2.59 0.90 10.16
N ASP A 243 3.39 0.58 9.13
CA ASP A 243 4.39 1.51 8.60
C ASP A 243 3.75 2.61 7.74
N ILE A 244 2.66 2.30 7.03
CA ILE A 244 1.90 3.25 6.18
C ILE A 244 1.18 4.30 7.03
N TYR A 245 0.68 3.91 8.20
CA TYR A 245 0.00 4.81 9.14
C TYR A 245 0.89 5.34 10.27
N ASP A 246 2.21 5.08 10.24
CA ASP A 246 3.14 5.43 11.34
C ASP A 246 2.64 4.99 12.73
N GLY A 247 2.04 3.79 12.78
CA GLY A 247 1.45 3.20 13.99
C GLY A 247 0.18 3.88 14.52
N GLU A 248 -0.33 4.92 13.85
CA GLU A 248 -1.54 5.62 14.25
C GLU A 248 -2.75 4.70 14.24
N GLY A 249 -3.45 4.60 15.38
CA GLY A 249 -4.61 3.74 15.53
C GLY A 249 -4.32 2.24 15.62
N VAL A 250 -3.07 1.79 15.51
CA VAL A 250 -2.73 0.35 15.60
C VAL A 250 -2.71 -0.11 17.06
N THR A 251 -3.33 -1.27 17.35
CA THR A 251 -3.24 -1.95 18.66
C THR A 251 -2.30 -3.14 18.63
N LYS A 252 -2.20 -3.83 17.49
CA LYS A 252 -1.27 -4.94 17.24
C LYS A 252 -0.70 -4.84 15.83
N ALA A 253 0.61 -4.97 15.68
CA ALA A 253 1.28 -5.00 14.38
C ALA A 253 1.95 -6.36 14.15
N VAL A 254 1.69 -6.98 13.00
CA VAL A 254 2.29 -8.25 12.59
C VAL A 254 2.97 -8.05 11.24
N ARG A 255 4.30 -8.17 11.22
CA ARG A 255 5.08 -8.04 9.98
C ARG A 255 4.92 -9.27 9.09
N THR A 256 5.03 -9.07 7.78
CA THR A 256 5.01 -10.12 6.77
C THR A 256 6.22 -10.00 5.84
N VAL A 257 6.60 -11.10 5.21
CA VAL A 257 7.74 -11.14 4.26
C VAL A 257 7.35 -11.40 2.80
N SER A 258 6.10 -11.80 2.55
CA SER A 258 5.51 -12.02 1.22
C SER A 258 3.98 -12.01 1.29
N ASN A 259 3.32 -12.03 0.14
CA ASN A 259 1.86 -12.16 0.05
C ASN A 259 1.35 -13.47 0.68
N MET A 260 2.05 -14.58 0.49
CA MET A 260 1.66 -15.87 1.09
C MET A 260 1.76 -15.85 2.62
N ASP A 261 2.83 -15.28 3.17
CA ASP A 261 2.96 -15.09 4.62
C ASP A 261 1.89 -14.11 5.14
N GLY A 262 1.53 -13.08 4.37
CA GLY A 262 0.41 -12.20 4.66
C GLY A 262 -0.93 -12.94 4.77
N MET A 263 -1.21 -13.84 3.84
CA MET A 263 -2.39 -14.71 3.91
C MET A 263 -2.32 -15.65 5.12
N ASP A 264 -1.15 -16.19 5.46
CA ASP A 264 -0.99 -17.00 6.67
C ASP A 264 -1.30 -16.20 7.94
N LYS A 265 -0.87 -14.94 8.03
CA LYS A 265 -1.20 -14.07 9.17
C LYS A 265 -2.68 -13.71 9.23
N LEU A 266 -3.33 -13.49 8.08
CA LEU A 266 -4.78 -13.27 8.03
C LEU A 266 -5.55 -14.50 8.50
N VAL A 267 -5.17 -15.69 8.02
CA VAL A 267 -5.76 -16.96 8.43
C VAL A 267 -5.58 -17.19 9.93
N ALA A 268 -4.40 -16.91 10.48
CA ALA A 268 -4.17 -16.98 11.92
C ALA A 268 -5.03 -15.97 12.70
N THR A 269 -5.22 -14.75 12.17
CA THR A 269 -6.04 -13.71 12.80
C THR A 269 -7.53 -14.10 12.83
N LEU A 270 -8.01 -14.89 11.87
CA LEU A 270 -9.39 -15.42 11.88
C LEU A 270 -9.65 -16.39 13.05
N ASP A 271 -8.60 -17.02 13.60
CA ASP A 271 -8.70 -17.88 14.78
C ASP A 271 -8.63 -17.09 16.11
N GLU A 272 -8.31 -15.79 16.07
CA GLU A 272 -8.26 -14.93 17.25
C GLU A 272 -9.65 -14.40 17.61
N ASP A 273 -9.97 -14.37 18.91
CA ASP A 273 -11.16 -13.71 19.44
C ASP A 273 -10.85 -12.22 19.65
N PHE A 274 -11.35 -11.38 18.75
CA PHE A 274 -11.20 -9.93 18.80
C PHE A 274 -12.49 -9.23 18.34
N THR A 275 -12.63 -7.95 18.67
CA THR A 275 -13.73 -7.11 18.16
C THR A 275 -13.14 -5.83 17.58
N GLY A 276 -13.28 -5.65 16.27
CA GLY A 276 -12.67 -4.52 15.57
C GLY A 276 -12.21 -4.87 14.16
N LEU A 277 -11.06 -4.34 13.77
CA LEU A 277 -10.51 -4.40 12.41
C LEU A 277 -9.24 -5.25 12.36
N SER A 278 -9.19 -6.20 11.43
CA SER A 278 -7.95 -6.77 10.91
C SER A 278 -7.68 -6.17 9.53
N PHE A 279 -6.53 -5.54 9.34
CA PHE A 279 -6.20 -4.82 8.12
C PHE A 279 -4.90 -5.36 7.53
N LEU A 280 -4.98 -6.00 6.37
CA LEU A 280 -3.87 -6.59 5.63
C LEU A 280 -3.51 -5.75 4.40
N ASN A 281 -2.21 -5.52 4.19
CA ASN A 281 -1.66 -5.12 2.90
C ASN A 281 -0.86 -6.27 2.26
N LEU A 282 -1.20 -6.65 1.02
CA LEU A 282 -0.49 -7.63 0.20
C LEU A 282 0.38 -6.91 -0.83
N VAL A 283 1.63 -6.63 -0.47
CA VAL A 283 2.49 -5.66 -1.17
C VAL A 283 3.31 -6.21 -2.33
N ASP A 284 3.41 -7.54 -2.52
CA ASP A 284 4.27 -8.08 -3.57
C ASP A 284 3.78 -7.68 -4.96
N PHE A 285 2.45 -7.56 -5.12
CA PHE A 285 1.78 -7.06 -6.32
C PHE A 285 2.42 -5.78 -6.87
N ASP A 286 2.60 -4.80 -5.99
CA ASP A 286 3.23 -3.53 -6.31
C ASP A 286 4.77 -3.64 -6.39
N ALA A 287 5.39 -4.05 -5.28
CA ALA A 287 6.84 -3.91 -5.07
C ALA A 287 7.69 -4.93 -5.84
N VAL A 288 7.12 -6.08 -6.18
CA VAL A 288 7.82 -7.17 -6.88
C VAL A 288 7.43 -7.22 -8.35
N TYR A 289 6.19 -6.86 -8.71
CA TYR A 289 5.69 -7.05 -10.07
C TYR A 289 5.31 -5.75 -10.80
N GLY A 290 4.46 -4.90 -10.21
CA GLY A 290 3.97 -3.66 -10.81
C GLY A 290 5.09 -2.72 -11.23
N HIS A 291 5.89 -2.25 -10.28
CA HIS A 291 7.04 -1.36 -10.54
C HIS A 291 8.10 -1.98 -11.45
N ARG A 292 8.17 -3.31 -11.51
CA ARG A 292 9.12 -4.05 -12.35
C ARG A 292 8.57 -4.35 -13.75
N ARG A 293 7.32 -3.97 -14.03
CA ARG A 293 6.65 -4.19 -15.30
C ARG A 293 6.68 -5.67 -15.72
N ASP A 294 6.37 -6.54 -14.76
CA ASP A 294 6.32 -8.01 -14.94
C ASP A 294 4.88 -8.53 -14.92
N PRO A 295 4.15 -8.51 -16.06
CA PRO A 295 2.77 -8.97 -16.11
C PRO A 295 2.62 -10.48 -15.85
N GLN A 296 3.65 -11.27 -16.15
CA GLN A 296 3.59 -12.73 -15.95
C GLN A 296 3.70 -13.07 -14.46
N GLY A 297 4.69 -12.49 -13.78
CA GLY A 297 4.84 -12.62 -12.34
C GLY A 297 3.65 -12.06 -11.57
N TYR A 298 3.14 -10.89 -11.99
CA TYR A 298 1.97 -10.28 -11.35
C TYR A 298 0.75 -11.20 -11.44
N GLY A 299 0.46 -11.74 -12.63
CA GLY A 299 -0.67 -12.64 -12.78
C GLY A 299 -0.51 -13.96 -12.04
N GLN A 300 0.71 -14.53 -11.95
CA GLN A 300 0.94 -15.71 -11.11
C GLN A 300 0.67 -15.41 -9.63
N ALA A 301 1.11 -14.26 -9.13
CA ALA A 301 0.84 -13.85 -7.75
C ALA A 301 -0.66 -13.68 -7.48
N LEU A 302 -1.43 -13.21 -8.47
CA LEU A 302 -2.89 -13.10 -8.39
C LEU A 302 -3.57 -14.48 -8.33
N ASP A 303 -3.12 -15.45 -9.13
CA ASP A 303 -3.60 -16.84 -9.08
C ASP A 303 -3.28 -17.47 -7.70
N ASP A 304 -2.06 -17.25 -7.20
CA ASP A 304 -1.62 -17.77 -5.89
C ASP A 304 -2.45 -17.17 -4.74
N TYR A 305 -2.73 -15.86 -4.79
CA TYR A 305 -3.63 -15.21 -3.84
C TYR A 305 -5.05 -15.78 -3.89
N ASP A 306 -5.62 -15.92 -5.09
CA ASP A 306 -6.98 -16.46 -5.24
C ASP A 306 -7.10 -17.87 -4.66
N ALA A 307 -6.07 -18.70 -4.84
CA ALA A 307 -6.01 -20.05 -4.30
C ALA A 307 -6.03 -20.11 -2.76
N ARG A 308 -5.68 -19.03 -2.05
CA ARG A 308 -5.71 -18.94 -0.57
C ARG A 308 -7.07 -18.52 -0.01
N LEU A 309 -7.95 -17.91 -0.82
CA LEU A 309 -9.25 -17.43 -0.37
C LEU A 309 -10.20 -18.51 0.22
N PRO A 310 -10.21 -19.77 -0.25
CA PRO A 310 -11.02 -20.82 0.36
C PRO A 310 -10.71 -21.05 1.85
N GLU A 311 -9.45 -20.91 2.28
CA GLU A 311 -9.07 -21.02 3.70
C GLU A 311 -9.68 -19.90 4.54
N VAL A 312 -9.73 -18.69 3.99
CA VAL A 312 -10.37 -17.52 4.61
C VAL A 312 -11.87 -17.76 4.75
N PHE A 313 -12.53 -18.13 3.65
CA PHE A 313 -13.99 -18.35 3.66
C PHE A 313 -14.42 -19.43 4.66
N ALA A 314 -13.64 -20.51 4.79
CA ALA A 314 -13.96 -21.61 5.69
C ALA A 314 -13.89 -21.22 7.18
N LYS A 315 -13.16 -20.16 7.53
CA LYS A 315 -13.00 -19.68 8.92
C LYS A 315 -13.91 -18.50 9.26
N MET A 316 -14.49 -17.84 8.26
CA MET A 316 -15.43 -16.76 8.50
C MET A 316 -16.75 -17.30 9.08
N THR A 317 -17.34 -16.50 9.95
CA THR A 317 -18.64 -16.73 10.57
C THR A 317 -19.63 -15.68 10.12
N ASP A 318 -20.89 -15.83 10.51
CA ASP A 318 -21.89 -14.78 10.31
C ASP A 318 -21.48 -13.47 11.00
N GLU A 319 -20.58 -13.45 11.99
CA GLU A 319 -20.17 -12.20 12.65
C GLU A 319 -19.14 -11.38 11.86
N ASP A 320 -18.67 -11.89 10.71
CA ASP A 320 -17.54 -11.34 9.98
C ASP A 320 -17.95 -10.67 8.67
N LEU A 321 -17.25 -9.59 8.34
CA LEU A 321 -17.28 -8.95 7.03
C LEU A 321 -15.86 -8.92 6.46
N LEU A 322 -15.68 -9.47 5.26
CA LEU A 322 -14.47 -9.36 4.46
C LEU A 322 -14.65 -8.26 3.43
N ILE A 323 -13.74 -7.29 3.40
CA ILE A 323 -13.66 -6.25 2.39
C ILE A 323 -12.34 -6.47 1.63
N ILE A 324 -12.41 -6.67 0.32
CA ILE A 324 -11.24 -6.77 -0.55
C ILE A 324 -11.23 -5.57 -1.49
N THR A 325 -10.09 -4.89 -1.58
CA THR A 325 -9.89 -3.74 -2.44
C THR A 325 -8.43 -3.57 -2.86
N ALA A 326 -8.09 -2.45 -3.51
CA ALA A 326 -6.74 -1.96 -3.75
C ALA A 326 -6.67 -0.47 -3.35
N ASP A 327 -5.50 0.13 -3.43
CA ASP A 327 -5.22 1.53 -3.05
C ASP A 327 -4.81 2.40 -4.24
N HIS A 328 -4.43 1.82 -5.37
CA HIS A 328 -4.21 2.47 -6.67
C HIS A 328 -4.07 1.40 -7.77
N GLY A 329 -3.68 1.79 -8.99
CA GLY A 329 -3.18 0.89 -10.03
C GLY A 329 -1.65 0.88 -10.11
N ASN A 330 -1.07 -0.15 -10.71
CA ASN A 330 0.33 -0.17 -11.16
C ASN A 330 0.46 -1.13 -12.34
N ASP A 331 -0.04 -0.69 -13.49
CA ASP A 331 -0.17 -1.51 -14.69
C ASP A 331 1.21 -2.01 -15.16
N PRO A 332 1.49 -3.33 -15.12
CA PRO A 332 2.80 -3.86 -15.42
C PRO A 332 3.14 -3.82 -16.92
N THR A 333 2.22 -3.41 -17.78
CA THR A 333 2.45 -3.23 -19.22
C THR A 333 2.67 -1.76 -19.59
N TYR A 334 2.52 -0.86 -18.62
CA TYR A 334 2.63 0.57 -18.86
C TYR A 334 4.08 1.07 -18.90
N ARG A 335 4.27 2.27 -19.42
CA ARG A 335 5.59 2.92 -19.51
C ARG A 335 6.10 3.35 -18.14
N GLY A 336 7.42 3.60 -18.05
CA GLY A 336 8.06 4.04 -16.82
C GLY A 336 7.97 2.99 -15.71
N THR A 337 8.07 3.42 -14.46
CA THR A 337 8.02 2.55 -13.27
C THR A 337 7.12 3.10 -12.17
N ASP A 338 6.31 4.12 -12.46
CA ASP A 338 5.40 4.74 -11.49
C ASP A 338 4.04 4.03 -11.44
N HIS A 339 3.24 4.31 -10.42
CA HIS A 339 1.86 3.87 -10.30
C HIS A 339 0.96 4.45 -11.41
N THR A 340 -0.22 3.84 -11.57
CA THR A 340 -1.23 4.26 -12.55
C THR A 340 -2.53 4.68 -11.85
N ARG A 341 -3.09 5.81 -12.27
CA ARG A 341 -4.32 6.38 -11.72
C ARG A 341 -5.55 5.62 -12.23
N GLU A 342 -5.97 4.64 -11.45
CA GLU A 342 -7.05 3.70 -11.80
C GLU A 342 -8.17 3.69 -10.75
N TYR A 343 -9.35 3.23 -11.17
CA TYR A 343 -10.31 2.69 -10.21
C TYR A 343 -9.70 1.48 -9.49
N VAL A 344 -10.16 1.25 -8.27
CA VAL A 344 -9.85 0.01 -7.52
C VAL A 344 -11.12 -0.83 -7.35
N PRO A 345 -11.03 -2.18 -7.36
CA PRO A 345 -12.18 -3.03 -7.12
C PRO A 345 -12.64 -2.92 -5.66
N LEU A 346 -13.92 -3.14 -5.40
CA LEU A 346 -14.48 -3.28 -4.05
C LEU A 346 -15.38 -4.51 -4.01
N LEU A 347 -15.03 -5.47 -3.15
CA LEU A 347 -15.84 -6.65 -2.85
C LEU A 347 -16.10 -6.71 -1.35
N ALA A 348 -17.37 -6.81 -0.94
CA ALA A 348 -17.78 -6.92 0.45
C ALA A 348 -18.57 -8.23 0.67
N TYR A 349 -17.98 -9.17 1.39
CA TYR A 349 -18.47 -10.54 1.57
C TYR A 349 -18.72 -10.86 3.06
N SER A 350 -19.81 -11.57 3.33
CA SER A 350 -20.08 -12.20 4.61
C SER A 350 -20.87 -13.49 4.39
N PRO A 351 -20.66 -14.55 5.20
CA PRO A 351 -21.54 -15.71 5.24
C PRO A 351 -23.03 -15.37 5.43
N ARG A 352 -23.35 -14.20 6.03
CA ARG A 352 -24.72 -13.69 6.17
C ARG A 352 -25.45 -13.47 4.85
N PHE A 353 -24.73 -13.21 3.75
CA PHE A 353 -25.31 -12.88 2.45
C PHE A 353 -25.80 -14.13 1.70
N THR A 354 -26.70 -14.91 2.32
CA THR A 354 -27.23 -16.18 1.77
C THR A 354 -28.00 -16.00 0.46
N ALA A 355 -28.57 -14.80 0.23
CA ALA A 355 -29.19 -14.40 -1.03
C ALA A 355 -28.19 -14.02 -2.12
N GLY A 356 -26.88 -14.04 -1.84
CA GLY A 356 -25.85 -13.42 -2.68
C GLY A 356 -25.79 -11.90 -2.50
N GLY A 357 -24.71 -11.29 -2.94
CA GLY A 357 -24.58 -9.83 -2.97
C GLY A 357 -25.11 -9.21 -4.26
N LYS A 358 -25.04 -7.88 -4.33
CA LYS A 358 -25.51 -7.08 -5.46
C LYS A 358 -24.49 -6.01 -5.82
N GLU A 359 -24.66 -5.44 -7.01
CA GLU A 359 -23.91 -4.26 -7.41
C GLU A 359 -24.22 -3.08 -6.47
N LEU A 360 -23.18 -2.45 -5.96
CA LEU A 360 -23.26 -1.18 -5.25
C LEU A 360 -22.99 -0.02 -6.22
N ALA A 361 -23.51 1.17 -5.91
CA ALA A 361 -23.13 2.37 -6.63
C ALA A 361 -21.60 2.58 -6.54
N VAL A 362 -20.99 3.11 -7.61
CA VAL A 362 -19.56 3.44 -7.64
C VAL A 362 -19.22 4.37 -6.47
N ARG A 363 -18.20 3.99 -5.68
CA ARG A 363 -17.75 4.79 -4.54
C ARG A 363 -16.93 5.97 -5.07
N LYS A 364 -17.27 7.19 -4.64
CA LYS A 364 -16.65 8.42 -5.16
C LYS A 364 -15.37 8.84 -4.40
N THR A 365 -15.02 8.07 -3.38
CA THR A 365 -13.83 8.20 -2.57
C THR A 365 -13.56 6.86 -1.90
N PHE A 366 -12.29 6.53 -1.67
CA PHE A 366 -11.93 5.32 -0.91
C PHE A 366 -12.35 5.41 0.56
N ALA A 367 -12.57 6.64 1.06
CA ALA A 367 -13.04 6.93 2.41
C ALA A 367 -14.41 6.29 2.75
N ASP A 368 -15.15 5.83 1.75
CA ASP A 368 -16.38 5.06 1.95
C ASP A 368 -16.13 3.75 2.73
N ILE A 369 -14.94 3.16 2.62
CA ILE A 369 -14.54 2.01 3.45
C ILE A 369 -14.43 2.44 4.91
N GLY A 370 -13.62 3.46 5.20
CA GLY A 370 -13.46 4.01 6.56
C GLY A 370 -14.79 4.42 7.19
N ALA A 371 -15.67 5.06 6.41
CA ALA A 371 -17.02 5.42 6.85
C ALA A 371 -17.87 4.19 7.21
N THR A 372 -17.81 3.13 6.41
CA THR A 372 -18.52 1.86 6.66
C THR A 372 -17.99 1.15 7.91
N VAL A 373 -16.66 1.12 8.08
CA VAL A 373 -16.02 0.56 9.29
C VAL A 373 -16.43 1.35 10.53
N ALA A 374 -16.36 2.68 10.47
CA ALA A 374 -16.75 3.56 11.58
C ALA A 374 -18.23 3.38 11.97
N ASP A 375 -19.13 3.35 10.99
CA ASP A 375 -20.57 3.11 11.18
C ASP A 375 -20.83 1.75 11.85
N ASN A 376 -20.18 0.69 11.35
CA ASN A 376 -20.30 -0.65 11.91
C ASN A 376 -19.94 -0.67 13.40
N PHE A 377 -18.82 -0.07 13.78
CA PHE A 377 -18.37 -0.07 15.18
C PHE A 377 -18.98 1.04 16.03
N GLY A 378 -19.74 1.97 15.44
CA GLY A 378 -20.38 3.06 16.17
C GLY A 378 -19.40 4.07 16.74
N VAL A 379 -18.23 4.22 16.10
CA VAL A 379 -17.24 5.24 16.44
C VAL A 379 -17.51 6.51 15.63
N LYS A 380 -16.73 7.56 15.89
CA LYS A 380 -16.88 8.83 15.16
C LYS A 380 -16.68 8.61 13.65
N LEU A 381 -17.64 9.05 12.84
CA LEU A 381 -17.53 9.00 11.39
C LEU A 381 -16.39 9.89 10.89
N PRO A 382 -15.65 9.47 9.85
CA PRO A 382 -14.65 10.31 9.20
C PRO A 382 -15.31 11.54 8.55
N LYS A 383 -14.50 12.57 8.27
CA LYS A 383 -14.98 13.79 7.59
C LYS A 383 -15.36 13.55 6.13
N HIS A 384 -14.71 12.57 5.50
CA HIS A 384 -14.92 12.16 4.13
C HIS A 384 -15.43 10.72 4.09
N GLY A 385 -16.18 10.40 3.05
CA GLY A 385 -16.75 9.07 2.84
C GLY A 385 -18.22 8.96 3.27
N THR A 386 -18.92 8.04 2.65
CA THR A 386 -20.31 7.66 2.91
C THR A 386 -20.35 6.17 3.20
N SER A 387 -20.92 5.77 4.34
CA SER A 387 -21.09 4.36 4.68
C SER A 387 -22.00 3.65 3.67
N PHE A 388 -21.61 2.44 3.26
CA PHE A 388 -22.44 1.50 2.51
C PHE A 388 -22.97 0.35 3.39
N LEU A 389 -22.82 0.43 4.71
CA LEU A 389 -23.21 -0.65 5.63
C LEU A 389 -24.70 -1.00 5.51
N ALA A 390 -25.56 0.00 5.32
CA ALA A 390 -27.00 -0.18 5.18
C ALA A 390 -27.42 -0.87 3.87
N GLU A 391 -26.52 -0.95 2.90
CA GLU A 391 -26.73 -1.63 1.61
C GLU A 391 -26.42 -3.15 1.72
N LEU A 392 -25.66 -3.56 2.74
CA LEU A 392 -25.22 -4.94 2.99
C LEU A 392 -26.27 -5.73 3.79
N GLN A 393 -27.28 -6.29 3.12
CA GLN A 393 -28.47 -6.90 3.73
C GLN A 393 -28.58 -8.41 3.53
#